data_AF-A0A2N2MSJ8-F1
#
_entry.id   AF-A0A2N2MSJ8-F1
#
_cell.length_a   1.000
_cell.length_b   1.000
_cell.length_c   1.000
_cell.angle_alpha   90.00
_cell.angle_beta   90.00
_cell.angle_gamma   90.00
#
_symmetry.space_group_name_H-M   'P 1'
#
loop_
_entity.id
_entity.type
_entity.pdbx_description
1 polymer ?
#
loop_
_entity_poly.entity_id
_entity_poly.type
_entity_poly.pdbx_seq_one_letter_code
_entity_poly.pdbx_strand_id
1 'polypeptide(L)'
;MNSVRFLRFSLIAAAMLSLLLVGCASAPKVLDSSFNGPQIVAAPDAIPLAVSSLMDMKMVIKGAGYKPQDTVLISLVDDKKLDLAITMAKVADDGTFSVDFWNSQSDSLAKVSGILRAGFGANKKGETIIVMAADPLPTGNYKIKAESVIGSQVAETPVKIVDAPFSGSLKDALGKMLGKIEDKRK
;
A
#
# COMPACT_ATOMS: atom_id res chain seq x y z
N MET A 1 14.67 18.20 -47.67
CA MET A 1 14.95 17.02 -46.82
C MET A 1 14.66 17.29 -45.34
N ASN A 2 13.50 17.86 -44.97
CA ASN A 2 13.19 18.26 -43.57
C ASN A 2 11.78 17.86 -43.06
N SER A 3 10.85 17.47 -43.96
CA SER A 3 9.46 17.16 -43.57
C SER A 3 9.32 15.85 -42.77
N VAL A 4 10.09 14.81 -43.13
CA VAL A 4 10.01 13.48 -42.48
C VAL A 4 10.57 13.48 -41.06
N ARG A 5 11.56 14.34 -40.75
CA ARG A 5 12.13 14.48 -39.40
C ARG A 5 11.15 15.17 -38.46
N PHE A 6 10.47 16.22 -38.91
CA PHE A 6 9.48 16.95 -38.11
C PHE A 6 8.24 16.10 -37.80
N LEU A 7 7.79 15.27 -38.76
CA LEU A 7 6.68 14.35 -38.58
C LEU A 7 6.98 13.27 -37.52
N ARG A 8 8.22 12.77 -37.48
CA ARG A 8 8.67 11.77 -36.49
C ARG A 8 8.77 12.35 -35.07
N PHE A 9 9.23 13.59 -34.92
CA PHE A 9 9.26 14.26 -33.61
C PHE A 9 7.86 14.58 -33.08
N SER A 10 6.94 14.97 -33.96
CA SER A 10 5.54 15.24 -33.59
C SER A 10 4.80 13.97 -33.14
N LEU A 11 5.07 12.82 -33.78
CA LEU A 11 4.51 11.52 -33.38
C LEU A 11 5.04 11.03 -32.01
N ILE A 12 6.32 11.25 -31.71
CA ILE A 12 6.93 10.88 -30.42
C ILE A 12 6.40 11.78 -29.29
N ALA A 13 6.26 13.09 -29.55
CA ALA A 13 5.68 14.03 -28.60
C ALA A 13 4.18 13.73 -28.33
N ALA A 14 3.42 13.37 -29.36
CA ALA A 14 2.02 12.97 -29.21
C ALA A 14 1.87 11.64 -28.43
N ALA A 15 2.79 10.69 -28.62
CA ALA A 15 2.81 9.42 -27.88
C ALA A 15 3.21 9.58 -26.40
N MET A 16 4.10 10.54 -26.08
CA MET A 16 4.38 10.89 -24.68
C MET A 16 3.20 11.59 -23.99
N LEU A 17 2.43 12.40 -24.72
CA LEU A 17 1.30 13.14 -24.16
C LEU A 17 0.08 12.25 -23.88
N SER A 18 -0.14 11.20 -24.68
CA SER A 18 -1.23 10.24 -24.47
C SER A 18 -1.00 9.26 -23.32
N LEU A 19 0.23 9.08 -22.85
CA LEU A 19 0.52 8.32 -21.62
C LEU A 19 0.14 9.07 -20.32
N LEU A 20 -0.13 10.37 -20.38
CA LEU A 20 -0.44 11.19 -19.20
C LEU A 20 -1.93 11.20 -18.81
N LEU A 21 -2.82 10.60 -19.62
CA LEU A 21 -4.28 10.73 -19.47
C LEU A 21 -4.99 9.46 -18.97
N VAL A 22 -4.29 8.36 -18.71
CA VAL A 22 -4.91 7.11 -18.21
C VAL A 22 -4.78 7.02 -16.69
N GLY A 23 -5.39 7.99 -15.99
CA GLY A 23 -5.60 7.96 -14.55
C GLY A 23 -7.05 7.59 -14.24
N CYS A 24 -7.40 6.31 -14.31
CA CYS A 24 -8.70 5.85 -13.83
C CYS A 24 -8.66 5.79 -12.30
N ALA A 25 -8.82 6.94 -11.64
CA ALA A 25 -8.94 7.02 -10.20
C ALA A 25 -10.38 6.65 -9.80
N SER A 26 -10.56 5.47 -9.21
CA SER A 26 -11.82 5.11 -8.55
C SER A 26 -12.14 6.13 -7.46
N ALA A 27 -13.41 6.52 -7.34
CA ALA A 27 -13.84 7.42 -6.27
C ALA A 27 -13.48 6.83 -4.89
N PRO A 28 -12.97 7.63 -3.94
CA PRO A 28 -12.65 7.13 -2.61
C PRO A 28 -13.89 6.54 -1.93
N LYS A 29 -13.76 5.33 -1.39
CA LYS A 29 -14.82 4.75 -0.55
C LYS A 29 -14.97 5.61 0.71
N VAL A 30 -16.22 5.97 1.01
CA VAL A 30 -16.60 6.74 2.20
C VAL A 30 -17.43 5.88 3.14
N LEU A 31 -17.40 6.20 4.42
CA LEU A 31 -18.24 5.57 5.44
C LEU A 31 -19.72 5.90 5.16
N ASP A 32 -20.60 4.94 5.38
CA ASP A 32 -22.04 5.10 5.23
C ASP A 32 -22.63 5.65 6.53
N SER A 33 -23.02 6.92 6.55
CA SER A 33 -23.60 7.56 7.73
C SER A 33 -24.96 7.01 8.14
N SER A 34 -25.63 6.24 7.27
CA SER A 34 -26.92 5.59 7.59
C SER A 34 -26.76 4.24 8.30
N PHE A 35 -25.54 3.69 8.31
CA PHE A 35 -25.24 2.40 8.93
C PHE A 35 -24.78 2.57 10.38
N ASN A 36 -25.53 1.96 11.31
CA ASN A 36 -25.31 2.09 12.76
C ASN A 36 -24.40 1.01 13.38
N GLY A 37 -23.68 0.24 12.56
CA GLY A 37 -22.76 -0.81 13.02
C GLY A 37 -21.29 -0.49 12.77
N PRO A 38 -20.36 -1.35 13.23
CA PRO A 38 -18.94 -1.25 12.92
C PRO A 38 -18.71 -1.31 11.41
N GLN A 39 -18.00 -0.32 10.88
CA GLN A 39 -17.66 -0.23 9.48
C GLN A 39 -16.30 0.41 9.29
N ILE A 40 -15.62 0.03 8.21
CA ILE A 40 -14.34 0.60 7.82
C ILE A 40 -14.24 0.79 6.31
N VAL A 41 -13.38 1.73 5.91
CA VAL A 41 -12.98 1.95 4.52
C VAL A 41 -11.48 2.17 4.45
N ALA A 42 -10.86 1.74 3.35
CA ALA A 42 -9.45 1.95 3.06
C ALA A 42 -9.29 2.59 1.67
N ALA A 43 -8.40 3.57 1.56
CA ALA A 43 -8.09 4.24 0.30
C ALA A 43 -6.59 4.54 0.19
N PRO A 44 -5.90 4.14 -0.91
CA PRO A 44 -6.43 3.34 -2.02
C PRO A 44 -6.78 1.92 -1.57
N ASP A 45 -7.56 1.19 -2.37
CA ASP A 45 -7.92 -0.21 -2.12
C ASP A 45 -6.94 -1.21 -2.76
N ALA A 46 -5.89 -0.72 -3.42
CA ALA A 46 -4.86 -1.51 -4.07
C ALA A 46 -3.48 -1.27 -3.43
N ILE A 47 -2.80 -2.35 -3.09
CA ILE A 47 -1.47 -2.39 -2.48
C ILE A 47 -0.49 -2.95 -3.52
N PRO A 48 0.41 -2.13 -4.09
CA PRO A 48 1.38 -2.59 -5.10
C PRO A 48 2.57 -3.32 -4.47
N LEU A 49 3.09 -4.35 -5.14
CA LEU A 49 4.23 -5.16 -4.66
C LEU A 49 5.63 -4.64 -5.05
N ALA A 50 5.74 -3.54 -5.81
CA ALA A 50 7.05 -2.89 -6.00
C ALA A 50 7.50 -2.24 -4.69
N VAL A 51 8.78 -2.42 -4.33
CA VAL A 51 9.37 -1.86 -3.10
C VAL A 51 9.16 -0.35 -3.06
N SER A 52 9.55 0.35 -4.13
CA SER A 52 9.37 1.79 -4.24
C SER A 52 7.92 2.23 -4.16
N SER A 53 7.01 1.51 -4.82
CA SER A 53 5.59 1.87 -4.84
C SER A 53 4.93 1.63 -3.49
N LEU A 54 5.26 0.53 -2.80
CA LEU A 54 4.72 0.22 -1.49
C LEU A 54 5.22 1.22 -0.44
N MET A 55 6.51 1.56 -0.48
CA MET A 55 7.09 2.54 0.43
C MET A 55 6.50 3.95 0.20
N ASP A 56 6.27 4.34 -1.06
CA ASP A 56 5.63 5.61 -1.42
C ASP A 56 4.10 5.63 -1.20
N MET A 57 3.46 4.47 -1.02
CA MET A 57 2.00 4.35 -0.91
C MET A 57 1.47 5.05 0.36
N LYS A 58 0.49 5.92 0.14
CA LYS A 58 -0.29 6.61 1.19
C LYS A 58 -1.67 5.99 1.29
N MET A 59 -1.87 5.13 2.29
CA MET A 59 -3.17 4.55 2.58
C MET A 59 -3.78 5.21 3.80
N VAL A 60 -5.05 5.59 3.71
CA VAL A 60 -5.85 6.08 4.83
C VAL A 60 -6.92 5.05 5.13
N ILE A 61 -7.01 4.67 6.41
CA ILE A 61 -8.00 3.72 6.91
C ILE A 61 -8.90 4.49 7.89
N LYS A 62 -10.20 4.50 7.61
CA LYS A 62 -11.20 5.16 8.45
C LYS A 62 -12.21 4.14 8.95
N GLY A 63 -12.74 4.35 10.14
CA GLY A 63 -13.82 3.53 10.69
C GLY A 63 -14.80 4.31 11.54
N ALA A 64 -15.99 3.72 11.72
CA ALA A 64 -17.06 4.23 12.56
C ALA A 64 -17.84 3.07 13.20
N GLY A 65 -18.61 3.36 14.26
CA GLY A 65 -19.39 2.36 14.98
C GLY A 65 -18.57 1.55 16.00
N TYR A 66 -17.42 2.08 16.44
CA TYR A 66 -16.56 1.47 17.45
C TYR A 66 -16.80 2.10 18.83
N LYS A 67 -16.41 1.38 19.88
CA LYS A 67 -16.52 1.89 21.25
C LYS A 67 -15.61 3.12 21.43
N PRO A 68 -16.14 4.27 21.88
CA PRO A 68 -15.32 5.44 22.20
C PRO A 68 -14.16 5.11 23.13
N GLN A 69 -13.02 5.75 22.91
CA GLN A 69 -11.77 5.59 23.69
C GLN A 69 -11.15 4.18 23.66
N ASP A 70 -11.69 3.28 22.84
CA ASP A 70 -11.06 2.00 22.56
C ASP A 70 -9.83 2.18 21.64
N THR A 71 -9.10 1.11 21.43
CA THR A 71 -8.07 0.99 20.39
C THR A 71 -8.49 -0.12 19.45
N VAL A 72 -8.34 0.10 18.15
CA VAL A 72 -8.55 -0.94 17.14
C VAL A 72 -7.21 -1.45 16.64
N LEU A 73 -7.07 -2.77 16.58
CA LEU A 73 -6.02 -3.45 15.83
C LEU A 73 -6.44 -3.56 14.37
N ILE A 74 -5.58 -3.11 13.48
CA ILE A 74 -5.83 -3.15 12.04
C ILE A 74 -4.88 -4.16 11.42
N SER A 75 -5.46 -5.17 10.77
CA SER A 75 -4.75 -6.28 10.13
C SER A 75 -5.08 -6.37 8.64
N LEU A 76 -4.12 -6.86 7.86
CA LEU A 76 -4.34 -7.40 6.52
C LEU A 76 -4.61 -8.90 6.63
N VAL A 77 -5.75 -9.34 6.12
CA VAL A 77 -6.21 -10.73 6.21
C VAL A 77 -6.54 -11.32 4.84
N ASP A 78 -6.43 -12.65 4.73
CA ASP A 78 -6.93 -13.43 3.59
C ASP A 78 -7.74 -14.64 4.05
N ASP A 79 -8.41 -15.29 3.10
CA ASP A 79 -9.21 -16.50 3.37
C ASP A 79 -8.34 -17.74 3.69
N LYS A 80 -7.00 -17.64 3.56
CA LYS A 80 -6.02 -18.72 3.74
C LYS A 80 -5.29 -18.63 5.09
N LYS A 81 -5.85 -17.90 6.06
CA LYS A 81 -5.35 -17.70 7.43
C LYS A 81 -4.20 -16.70 7.59
N LEU A 82 -3.95 -15.84 6.62
CA LEU A 82 -3.12 -14.65 6.88
C LEU A 82 -3.85 -13.74 7.87
N ASP A 83 -3.19 -13.39 8.96
CA ASP A 83 -3.58 -12.29 9.85
C ASP A 83 -2.33 -11.48 10.19
N LEU A 84 -2.05 -10.48 9.35
CA LEU A 84 -0.89 -9.62 9.48
C LEU A 84 -1.31 -8.29 10.10
N ALA A 85 -0.99 -8.06 11.36
CA ALA A 85 -1.14 -6.76 12.00
C ALA A 85 -0.31 -5.70 11.25
N ILE A 86 -0.95 -4.62 10.80
CA ILE A 86 -0.29 -3.54 10.06
C ILE A 86 -0.19 -2.24 10.85
N THR A 87 -1.19 -1.91 11.69
CA THR A 87 -1.18 -0.71 12.53
C THR A 87 -2.27 -0.77 13.62
N MET A 88 -2.33 0.25 14.47
CA MET A 88 -3.40 0.44 15.46
C MET A 88 -3.92 1.88 15.39
N ALA A 89 -5.19 2.09 15.74
CA ALA A 89 -5.77 3.42 15.83
C ALA A 89 -6.57 3.60 17.12
N LYS A 90 -6.53 4.79 17.70
CA LYS A 90 -7.40 5.17 18.81
C LYS A 90 -8.77 5.57 18.27
N VAL A 91 -9.82 5.12 18.92
CA VAL A 91 -11.20 5.52 18.63
C VAL A 91 -11.50 6.81 19.37
N ALA A 92 -11.96 7.82 18.65
CA ALA A 92 -12.38 9.10 19.18
C ALA A 92 -13.68 8.98 20.00
N ASP A 93 -14.04 10.05 20.71
CA ASP A 93 -15.24 10.08 21.56
C ASP A 93 -16.55 9.88 20.77
N ASP A 94 -16.54 10.16 19.47
CA ASP A 94 -17.68 9.95 18.56
C ASP A 94 -17.77 8.53 17.98
N GLY A 95 -16.89 7.62 18.40
CA GLY A 95 -16.86 6.24 17.93
C GLY A 95 -16.22 6.05 16.54
N THR A 96 -15.51 7.06 16.03
CA THR A 96 -14.78 7.01 14.75
C THR A 96 -13.27 6.91 14.96
N PHE A 97 -12.55 6.48 13.92
CA PHE A 97 -11.10 6.58 13.88
C PHE A 97 -10.60 6.85 12.45
N SER A 98 -9.39 7.40 12.34
CA SER A 98 -8.68 7.57 11.08
C SER A 98 -7.19 7.35 11.33
N VAL A 99 -6.54 6.53 10.50
CA VAL A 99 -5.10 6.29 10.56
C VAL A 99 -4.47 6.37 9.17
N ASP A 100 -3.32 7.01 9.14
CA ASP A 100 -2.48 7.17 7.98
C ASP A 100 -1.40 6.07 7.98
N PHE A 101 -1.54 5.08 7.12
CA PHE A 101 -0.59 3.98 6.96
C PHE A 101 0.46 4.34 5.90
N TRP A 102 1.46 5.17 6.27
CA TRP A 102 2.54 5.52 5.35
C TRP A 102 3.78 6.17 5.94
N ASN A 103 3.70 6.88 7.08
CA ASN A 103 4.79 7.74 7.53
C ASN A 103 5.52 7.28 8.80
N SER A 104 5.15 6.13 9.37
CA SER A 104 5.75 5.67 10.62
C SER A 104 6.77 4.55 10.41
N GLN A 105 7.66 4.39 11.40
CA GLN A 105 8.62 3.28 11.43
C GLN A 105 7.90 1.93 11.52
N SER A 106 6.80 1.84 12.28
CA SER A 106 5.94 0.65 12.35
C SER A 106 5.31 0.32 11.00
N ASP A 107 4.85 1.32 10.24
CA ASP A 107 4.29 1.08 8.90
C ASP A 107 5.35 0.54 7.96
N SER A 108 6.57 1.08 8.04
CA SER A 108 7.71 0.63 7.24
C SER A 108 8.05 -0.83 7.54
N LEU A 109 8.02 -1.23 8.82
CA LEU A 109 8.21 -2.63 9.23
C LEU A 109 7.09 -3.53 8.71
N ALA A 110 5.82 -3.12 8.81
CA ALA A 110 4.70 -3.90 8.28
C ALA A 110 4.78 -4.07 6.76
N LYS A 111 5.15 -3.00 6.03
CA LYS A 111 5.35 -3.03 4.57
C LYS A 111 6.49 -3.95 4.17
N VAL A 112 7.67 -3.80 4.80
CA VAL A 112 8.89 -4.54 4.44
C VAL A 112 8.83 -5.99 4.93
N SER A 113 8.61 -6.21 6.22
CA SER A 113 8.66 -7.55 6.80
C SER A 113 7.38 -8.35 6.57
N GLY A 114 6.23 -7.68 6.61
CA GLY A 114 4.93 -8.34 6.47
C GLY A 114 4.55 -8.58 5.01
N ILE A 115 4.38 -7.49 4.25
CA ILE A 115 3.86 -7.54 2.87
C ILE A 115 4.94 -8.03 1.90
N LEU A 116 6.14 -7.43 1.93
CA LEU A 116 7.22 -7.81 1.03
C LEU A 116 7.98 -9.06 1.46
N ARG A 117 7.78 -9.54 2.70
CA ARG A 117 8.56 -10.62 3.32
C ARG A 117 10.08 -10.42 3.20
N ALA A 118 10.48 -9.16 3.34
CA ALA A 118 11.84 -8.68 3.22
C ALA A 118 12.40 -8.25 4.59
N GLY A 119 13.68 -7.90 4.62
CA GLY A 119 14.33 -7.36 5.81
C GLY A 119 15.02 -6.03 5.53
N PHE A 120 15.50 -5.39 6.59
CA PHE A 120 16.43 -4.27 6.49
C PHE A 120 17.87 -4.79 6.64
N GLY A 121 18.78 -4.29 5.82
CA GLY A 121 20.21 -4.60 5.87
C GLY A 121 21.07 -3.34 5.74
N ALA A 122 22.37 -3.53 5.56
CA ALA A 122 23.31 -2.44 5.27
C ALA A 122 24.12 -2.78 4.02
N ASN A 123 24.31 -1.80 3.13
CA ASN A 123 25.20 -1.96 1.99
C ASN A 123 26.67 -1.74 2.38
N LYS A 124 27.59 -1.87 1.41
CA LYS A 124 29.04 -1.67 1.62
C LYS A 124 29.41 -0.26 2.13
N LYS A 125 28.51 0.72 2.01
CA LYS A 125 28.69 2.09 2.50
C LYS A 125 28.09 2.31 3.88
N GLY A 126 27.51 1.28 4.50
CA GLY A 126 26.80 1.38 5.79
C GLY A 126 25.41 2.00 5.69
N GLU A 127 24.86 2.20 4.48
CA GLU A 127 23.52 2.75 4.28
C GLU A 127 22.47 1.65 4.46
N THR A 128 21.35 1.97 5.11
CA THR A 128 20.23 1.03 5.25
C THR A 128 19.61 0.69 3.90
N ILE A 129 19.40 -0.59 3.65
CA ILE A 129 18.83 -1.14 2.42
C ILE A 129 17.69 -2.10 2.70
N ILE A 130 16.85 -2.35 1.69
CA ILE A 130 15.83 -3.41 1.74
C ILE A 130 16.42 -4.68 1.11
N VAL A 131 16.34 -5.79 1.83
CA VAL A 131 16.85 -7.10 1.42
C VAL A 131 15.68 -8.05 1.19
N MET A 132 15.41 -8.37 -0.08
CA MET A 132 14.38 -9.34 -0.46
C MET A 132 14.96 -10.75 -0.33
N ALA A 133 14.56 -11.49 0.71
CA ALA A 133 15.04 -12.85 0.96
C ALA A 133 13.97 -13.92 0.67
N ALA A 134 12.70 -13.55 0.66
CA ALA A 134 11.57 -14.41 0.34
C ALA A 134 10.61 -13.69 -0.60
N ASP A 135 9.80 -14.45 -1.33
CA ASP A 135 8.77 -13.85 -2.18
C ASP A 135 7.75 -13.07 -1.36
N PRO A 136 7.26 -11.93 -1.85
CA PRO A 136 6.24 -11.14 -1.18
C PRO A 136 4.93 -11.93 -1.07
N LEU A 137 3.96 -11.37 -0.34
CA LEU A 137 2.59 -11.88 -0.38
C LEU A 137 2.10 -12.00 -1.83
N PRO A 138 1.40 -13.09 -2.19
CA PRO A 138 0.89 -13.27 -3.54
C PRO A 138 -0.14 -12.18 -3.88
N THR A 139 -0.23 -11.83 -5.16
CA THR A 139 -1.30 -10.96 -5.64
C THR A 139 -2.66 -11.62 -5.44
N GLY A 140 -3.68 -10.84 -5.12
CA GLY A 140 -5.02 -11.38 -4.92
C GLY A 140 -5.95 -10.46 -4.16
N ASN A 141 -7.11 -11.02 -3.79
CA ASN A 141 -8.08 -10.35 -2.94
C ASN A 141 -7.70 -10.56 -1.47
N TYR A 142 -7.72 -9.47 -0.74
CA TYR A 142 -7.44 -9.41 0.69
C TYR A 142 -8.53 -8.57 1.36
N LYS A 143 -8.47 -8.48 2.67
CA LYS A 143 -9.28 -7.53 3.42
C LYS A 143 -8.42 -6.81 4.43
N ILE A 144 -8.77 -5.56 4.69
CA ILE A 144 -8.37 -4.91 5.93
C ILE A 144 -9.44 -5.28 6.96
N LYS A 145 -9.00 -5.79 8.11
CA LYS A 145 -9.82 -6.08 9.29
C LYS A 145 -9.49 -5.06 10.37
N ALA A 146 -10.49 -4.44 10.97
CA ALA A 146 -10.31 -3.61 12.16
C ALA A 146 -11.11 -4.21 13.32
N GLU A 147 -10.40 -4.58 14.37
CA GLU A 147 -10.90 -5.31 15.52
C GLU A 147 -10.63 -4.51 16.79
N SER A 148 -11.67 -4.26 17.58
CA SER A 148 -11.56 -3.62 18.89
C SER A 148 -10.69 -4.44 19.84
N VAL A 149 -9.80 -3.77 20.58
CA VAL A 149 -8.94 -4.42 21.58
C VAL A 149 -9.70 -4.68 22.88
N ILE A 150 -10.58 -3.77 23.28
CA ILE A 150 -11.40 -3.90 24.50
C ILE A 150 -12.84 -4.29 24.17
N GLY A 151 -13.42 -3.66 23.15
CA GLY A 151 -14.74 -4.00 22.65
C GLY A 151 -14.78 -5.31 21.85
N SER A 152 -15.96 -5.67 21.37
CA SER A 152 -16.18 -6.86 20.51
C SER A 152 -16.44 -6.49 19.04
N GLN A 153 -16.27 -5.20 18.69
CA GLN A 153 -16.52 -4.69 17.35
C GLN A 153 -15.47 -5.18 16.36
N VAL A 154 -15.93 -5.71 15.23
CA VAL A 154 -15.09 -6.12 14.11
C VAL A 154 -15.74 -5.65 12.81
N ALA A 155 -14.95 -5.09 11.91
CA ALA A 155 -15.38 -4.80 10.54
C ALA A 155 -14.26 -5.11 9.55
N GLU A 156 -14.65 -5.40 8.31
CA GLU A 156 -13.74 -5.72 7.22
C GLU A 156 -14.07 -4.88 5.98
N THR A 157 -13.06 -4.49 5.22
CA THR A 157 -13.22 -3.90 3.88
C THR A 157 -12.31 -4.60 2.88
N PRO A 158 -12.79 -4.91 1.67
CA PRO A 158 -11.95 -5.54 0.65
C PRO A 158 -10.84 -4.59 0.20
N VAL A 159 -9.67 -5.16 -0.02
CA VAL A 159 -8.51 -4.55 -0.68
C VAL A 159 -7.86 -5.59 -1.59
N LYS A 160 -6.92 -5.16 -2.44
CA LYS A 160 -6.19 -6.06 -3.35
C LYS A 160 -4.70 -5.86 -3.22
N ILE A 161 -3.96 -6.96 -3.23
CA ILE A 161 -2.53 -6.92 -3.52
C ILE A 161 -2.39 -7.07 -5.03
N VAL A 162 -1.71 -6.12 -5.65
CA VAL A 162 -1.53 -6.05 -7.10
C VAL A 162 -0.06 -6.10 -7.47
N ASP A 163 0.21 -6.51 -8.70
CA ASP A 163 1.56 -6.51 -9.26
C ASP A 163 2.21 -5.13 -9.21
N ALA A 164 3.54 -5.15 -9.28
CA ALA A 164 4.34 -3.95 -9.39
C ALA A 164 3.90 -3.11 -10.62
N PRO A 165 3.48 -1.85 -10.44
CA PRO A 165 3.21 -0.97 -11.56
C PRO A 165 4.51 -0.73 -12.34
N PHE A 166 4.40 -0.44 -13.64
CA PHE A 166 5.58 -0.23 -14.50
C PHE A 166 6.60 0.76 -13.92
N SER A 167 6.11 1.90 -13.42
CA SER A 167 6.95 2.93 -12.79
C SER A 167 7.65 2.42 -11.52
N GLY A 168 6.96 1.60 -10.72
CA GLY A 168 7.53 0.94 -9.54
C GLY A 168 8.64 -0.04 -9.92
N SER A 169 8.39 -0.89 -10.91
CA SER A 169 9.38 -1.85 -11.42
C SER A 169 10.65 -1.15 -11.94
N LEU A 170 10.52 -0.03 -12.65
CA LEU A 170 11.65 0.77 -13.11
C LEU A 170 12.44 1.39 -11.93
N LYS A 171 11.74 1.98 -10.97
CA LYS A 171 12.37 2.54 -9.75
C LYS A 171 13.10 1.46 -8.96
N ASP A 172 12.52 0.27 -8.84
CA ASP A 172 13.12 -0.85 -8.13
C ASP A 172 14.38 -1.35 -8.85
N ALA A 173 14.36 -1.43 -10.18
CA ALA A 173 15.54 -1.77 -10.98
C ALA A 173 16.69 -0.77 -10.76
N LEU A 174 16.37 0.53 -10.74
CA LEU A 174 17.34 1.57 -10.38
C LEU A 174 17.82 1.41 -8.93
N GLY A 175 16.93 1.08 -8.00
CA GLY A 175 17.26 0.81 -6.61
C GLY A 175 18.25 -0.36 -6.44
N LYS A 176 18.09 -1.42 -7.24
CA LYS A 176 19.05 -2.54 -7.30
C LYS A 176 20.40 -2.11 -7.85
N MET A 177 20.42 -1.38 -8.96
CA MET A 177 21.66 -0.85 -9.56
C MET A 177 22.42 0.08 -8.60
N LEU A 178 21.70 0.89 -7.83
CA LEU A 178 22.28 1.81 -6.85
C LEU A 178 22.66 1.14 -5.52
N GLY A 179 22.38 -0.15 -5.35
CA GLY A 179 22.65 -0.88 -4.11
C GLY A 179 21.79 -0.41 -2.93
N LYS A 180 20.56 0.05 -3.19
CA LYS A 180 19.53 0.41 -2.20
C LYS A 180 18.54 -0.73 -1.94
N ILE A 181 18.42 -1.64 -2.90
CA ILE A 181 17.64 -2.88 -2.81
C ILE A 181 18.58 -4.02 -3.15
N GLU A 182 18.61 -5.04 -2.30
CA GLU A 182 19.30 -6.30 -2.55
C GLU A 182 18.27 -7.40 -2.73
N ASP A 183 18.33 -8.13 -3.84
CA ASP A 183 17.41 -9.23 -4.14
C ASP A 183 18.18 -10.56 -4.05
N LYS A 184 17.98 -11.29 -2.96
CA LYS A 184 18.65 -12.57 -2.64
C LYS A 184 17.83 -13.80 -3.01
N ARG A 185 16.66 -13.60 -3.63
CA ARG A 185 15.80 -14.69 -4.09
C ARG A 185 16.31 -15.32 -5.39
N LYS A 186 17.26 -14.67 -6.05
CA LYS A 186 17.85 -15.05 -7.33
C LYS A 186 19.34 -15.25 -7.20
#